data_AF-A0A9C6UAX9-F1
#
_entry.id   AF-A0A9C6UAX9-F1
#
_cell.length_a   1.000
_cell.length_b   1.000
_cell.length_c   1.000
_cell.angle_alpha   90.00
_cell.angle_beta   90.00
_cell.angle_gamma   90.00
#
_symmetry.space_group_name_H-M   'P 1'
#
loop_
_entity.id
_entity.type
_entity.pdbx_description
1 polymer ?
#
loop_
_entity_poly.entity_id
_entity_poly.type
_entity_poly.pdbx_seq_one_letter_code
_entity_poly.pdbx_strand_id
1 'polypeptide(L)'
;MLLRYGAKVVMKTQFRDPHGLLNSLQSVAQHEDVFYTLLDAAESFDTCMIRRSQFLTETQRGLLMQLATSPLPLTQQVRLYLRRLLGARLPELAPHLPLPKLLQQYLTYGIS
;
A
#
# COMPACT_ATOMS: atom_id res chain seq x y z
N MET A 1 -7.01 -5.86 -9.55
CA MET A 1 -5.72 -5.26 -9.12
C MET A 1 -4.71 -6.33 -8.73
N LEU A 2 -3.42 -6.13 -9.05
CA LEU A 2 -2.30 -7.02 -8.64
C LEU A 2 -2.14 -7.14 -7.11
N LEU A 3 -2.66 -6.18 -6.34
CA LEU A 3 -2.69 -6.22 -4.88
C LEU A 3 -3.34 -7.50 -4.33
N ARG A 4 -4.35 -8.05 -5.02
CA ARG A 4 -4.96 -9.33 -4.62
C ARG A 4 -3.95 -10.48 -4.55
N TYR A 5 -2.92 -10.44 -5.39
CA TYR A 5 -1.89 -11.47 -5.54
C TYR A 5 -0.63 -11.21 -4.71
N GLY A 6 -0.72 -10.37 -3.67
CA GLY A 6 0.43 -10.12 -2.79
C GLY A 6 1.42 -9.06 -3.30
N ALA A 7 1.06 -8.28 -4.33
CA ALA A 7 1.87 -7.14 -4.74
C ALA A 7 2.08 -6.16 -3.58
N LYS A 8 3.30 -5.62 -3.49
CA LYS A 8 3.73 -4.66 -2.46
C LYS A 8 3.64 -3.25 -3.00
N VAL A 9 3.31 -2.30 -2.13
CA VAL A 9 3.34 -0.87 -2.47
C VAL A 9 4.44 -0.21 -1.64
N VAL A 10 5.46 0.29 -2.34
CA VAL A 10 6.63 0.91 -1.73
C VAL A 10 6.69 2.38 -2.13
N MET A 11 6.46 3.28 -1.17
CA MET A 11 6.49 4.73 -1.34
C MET A 11 7.91 5.28 -1.21
N LYS A 12 8.80 4.74 -2.03
CA LYS A 12 10.20 5.17 -2.20
C LYS A 12 10.47 5.45 -3.67
N THR A 13 11.57 6.12 -3.97
CA THR A 13 12.04 6.22 -5.35
C THR A 13 12.61 4.90 -5.83
N GLN A 14 12.57 4.66 -7.14
CA GLN A 14 13.16 3.47 -7.77
C GLN A 14 14.66 3.33 -7.51
N PHE A 15 15.33 4.46 -7.27
CA PHE A 15 16.74 4.51 -6.88
C PHE A 15 16.99 3.90 -5.49
N ARG A 16 16.05 4.09 -4.54
CA ARG A 16 16.16 3.56 -3.17
C ARG A 16 15.61 2.14 -3.04
N ASP A 17 14.64 1.79 -3.88
CA ASP A 17 14.00 0.48 -3.89
C ASP A 17 13.53 0.17 -5.32
N PRO A 18 13.92 -0.96 -5.93
CA PRO A 18 13.54 -1.28 -7.32
C PRO A 18 12.02 -1.42 -7.52
N HIS A 19 11.25 -1.63 -6.45
CA HIS A 19 9.78 -1.66 -6.46
C HIS A 19 9.14 -0.32 -6.04
N GLY A 20 9.95 0.74 -5.89
CA GLY A 20 9.51 2.07 -5.51
C GLY A 20 8.56 2.69 -6.52
N LEU A 21 7.47 3.30 -6.03
CA LEU A 21 6.42 3.91 -6.85
C LEU A 21 6.37 5.43 -6.76
N LEU A 22 7.22 6.06 -5.93
CA LEU A 22 7.09 7.49 -5.60
C LEU A 22 7.14 8.41 -6.84
N ASN A 23 8.00 8.12 -7.81
CA ASN A 23 8.11 8.90 -9.05
C ASN A 23 6.95 8.63 -10.01
N SER A 24 6.33 7.45 -9.92
CA SER A 24 5.20 7.05 -10.75
C SER A 24 3.87 7.58 -10.23
N LEU A 25 3.83 8.19 -9.04
CA LEU A 25 2.60 8.78 -8.49
C LEU A 25 2.05 9.93 -9.34
N GLN A 26 2.88 10.58 -10.16
CA GLN A 26 2.42 11.66 -11.04
C GLN A 26 1.32 11.20 -12.01
N SER A 27 1.46 10.01 -12.60
CA SER A 27 0.45 9.47 -13.52
C SER A 27 -0.80 8.98 -12.80
N VAL A 28 -0.66 8.61 -11.53
CA VAL A 28 -1.77 8.17 -10.67
C VAL A 28 -2.51 9.36 -10.04
N ALA A 29 -1.89 10.54 -9.98
CA ALA A 29 -2.49 11.73 -9.37
C ALA A 29 -3.79 12.19 -10.04
N GLN A 30 -4.04 11.79 -11.29
CA GLN A 30 -5.30 12.05 -12.00
C GLN A 30 -6.45 11.10 -11.61
N HIS A 31 -6.14 10.05 -10.83
CA HIS A 31 -7.06 8.99 -10.41
C HIS A 31 -6.99 8.86 -8.89
N GLU A 32 -7.79 9.68 -8.19
CA GLU A 32 -7.75 9.77 -6.73
C GLU A 32 -8.06 8.43 -6.04
N ASP A 33 -8.96 7.64 -6.61
CA ASP A 33 -9.31 6.29 -6.16
C ASP A 33 -8.11 5.35 -6.12
N VAL A 34 -7.30 5.36 -7.19
CA VAL A 34 -6.08 4.57 -7.26
C VAL A 34 -5.04 5.09 -6.28
N PHE A 35 -4.92 6.41 -6.11
CA PHE A 35 -4.02 7.00 -5.12
C PHE A 35 -4.36 6.56 -3.70
N TYR A 36 -5.62 6.63 -3.27
CA TYR A 36 -6.05 6.16 -1.95
C TYR A 36 -5.84 4.66 -1.77
N THR A 37 -6.10 3.86 -2.81
CA THR A 37 -5.83 2.41 -2.76
C THR A 37 -4.34 2.12 -2.57
N LEU A 38 -3.45 2.88 -3.23
CA LEU A 38 -2.01 2.76 -3.03
C LEU A 38 -1.58 3.22 -1.63
N LEU A 39 -2.19 4.28 -1.08
CA LEU A 39 -1.92 4.71 0.29
C LEU A 39 -2.33 3.64 1.32
N ASP A 40 -3.51 3.05 1.18
CA ASP A 40 -3.97 1.95 2.04
C ASP A 40 -3.04 0.74 1.94
N ALA A 41 -2.46 0.48 0.76
CA ALA A 41 -1.56 -0.64 0.56
C ALA A 41 -0.08 -0.35 0.88
N ALA A 42 0.28 0.90 1.19
CA ALA A 42 1.68 1.30 1.34
C ALA A 42 2.33 0.67 2.58
N GLU A 43 3.46 0.00 2.37
CA GLU A 43 4.14 -0.76 3.42
C GLU A 43 5.46 -0.11 3.88
N SER A 44 6.00 0.81 3.09
CA SER A 44 7.29 1.44 3.36
C SER A 44 7.37 2.79 2.69
N PHE A 45 7.96 3.75 3.39
CA PHE A 45 8.01 5.15 2.98
C PHE A 45 9.45 5.68 3.06
N ASP A 46 9.79 6.62 2.20
CA ASP A 46 10.98 7.48 2.35
C ASP A 46 10.51 8.91 2.59
N THR A 47 10.41 9.30 3.87
CA THR A 47 9.92 10.63 4.29
C THR A 47 10.75 11.77 3.72
N CYS A 48 12.07 11.57 3.55
CA CYS A 48 12.96 12.58 2.99
C CYS A 48 12.62 12.84 1.52
N MET A 49 12.40 11.77 0.75
CA MET A 49 12.05 11.87 -0.66
C MET A 49 10.61 12.33 -0.88
N ILE A 50 9.66 11.89 -0.04
CA ILE A 50 8.27 12.36 -0.09
C ILE A 50 8.21 13.88 0.11
N ARG A 51 8.92 14.41 1.12
CA ARG A 51 8.94 15.85 1.40
C ARG A 51 9.51 16.68 0.24
N ARG A 52 10.44 16.12 -0.54
CA ARG A 52 11.13 16.79 -1.65
C ARG A 52 10.51 16.53 -3.02
N SER A 53 9.53 15.63 -3.12
CA SER A 53 8.95 15.22 -4.40
C SER A 53 8.22 16.38 -5.07
N GLN A 54 8.60 16.74 -6.30
CA GLN A 54 7.89 17.77 -7.08
C GLN A 54 6.64 17.23 -7.77
N PHE A 55 6.42 15.92 -7.74
CA PHE A 55 5.33 15.22 -8.42
C PHE A 55 4.04 15.10 -7.58
N LEU A 56 4.09 15.54 -6.32
CA LEU A 56 2.97 15.47 -5.39
C LEU A 56 2.34 16.85 -5.21
N THR A 57 1.01 16.91 -5.25
CA THR A 57 0.28 18.06 -4.73
C THR A 57 0.51 18.20 -3.22
N GLU A 58 0.26 19.39 -2.67
CA GLU A 58 0.43 19.63 -1.24
C GLU A 58 -0.47 18.71 -0.40
N THR A 59 -1.70 18.47 -0.84
CA THR A 59 -2.65 17.54 -0.21
C THR A 59 -2.11 16.10 -0.20
N GLN A 60 -1.64 15.59 -1.34
CA GLN A 60 -1.08 14.24 -1.45
C GLN A 60 0.19 14.08 -0.60
N ARG A 61 1.04 15.10 -0.59
CA ARG A 61 2.24 15.13 0.26
C ARG A 61 1.86 15.08 1.73
N GLY A 62 0.87 15.87 2.15
CA GLY A 62 0.36 15.87 3.51
C GLY A 62 -0.12 14.49 3.95
N LEU A 63 -0.94 13.83 3.13
CA LEU A 63 -1.45 12.48 3.40
C LEU A 63 -0.32 11.43 3.49
N LEU A 64 0.62 11.44 2.54
CA LEU A 64 1.77 10.53 2.56
C LEU A 64 2.66 10.77 3.79
N MET A 65 2.91 12.02 4.14
CA MET A 65 3.70 12.37 5.32
C MET A 65 3.00 11.93 6.60
N GLN A 66 1.70 12.17 6.72
CA GLN A 66 0.90 11.73 7.87
C GLN A 66 0.95 10.20 8.05
N LEU A 67 0.80 9.44 6.96
CA LEU A 67 0.90 7.99 7.00
C LEU A 67 2.32 7.51 7.33
N ALA A 68 3.34 8.18 6.79
CA ALA A 68 4.74 7.79 7.00
C ALA A 68 5.26 8.10 8.41
N THR A 69 4.68 9.07 9.11
CA THR A 69 5.08 9.46 10.49
C THR A 69 4.17 8.88 11.57
N SER A 70 3.04 8.29 11.20
CA SER A 70 2.12 7.65 12.14
C SER A 70 2.38 6.13 12.22
N PRO A 71 2.29 5.52 13.41
CA PRO A 71 2.33 4.07 13.51
C PRO A 71 1.12 3.46 12.79
N LEU A 72 1.36 2.38 12.03
CA LEU A 72 0.29 1.67 11.34
C LEU A 72 -0.68 1.03 12.37
N PRO A 73 -2.00 1.05 12.12
CA PRO A 73 -2.96 0.31 12.95
C PRO A 73 -2.60 -1.18 13.03
N LEU A 74 -2.92 -1.84 14.15
CA LEU A 74 -2.62 -3.26 14.34
C LEU A 74 -3.24 -4.13 13.23
N THR A 75 -4.46 -3.82 12.81
CA THR A 75 -5.16 -4.48 11.71
C THR A 75 -4.35 -4.45 10.42
N GLN A 76 -3.78 -3.28 10.10
CA GLN A 76 -2.93 -3.09 8.93
C GLN A 76 -1.61 -3.84 9.08
N GLN A 77 -0.97 -3.80 10.25
CA GLN A 77 0.25 -4.57 10.51
C GLN A 77 0.04 -6.08 10.32
N VAL A 78 -1.07 -6.63 10.85
CA VAL A 78 -1.43 -8.04 10.68
C VAL A 78 -1.72 -8.36 9.21
N ARG A 79 -2.42 -7.48 8.49
CA ARG A 79 -2.66 -7.63 7.05
C ARG A 79 -1.34 -7.74 6.29
N LEU A 80 -0.40 -6.83 6.52
CA LEU A 80 0.90 -6.84 5.87
C LEU A 80 1.71 -8.09 6.24
N TYR A 81 1.68 -8.50 7.50
CA TYR A 81 2.34 -9.73 7.95
C TYR A 81 1.81 -10.97 7.22
N LEU A 82 0.49 -11.16 7.20
CA LEU A 82 -0.14 -12.30 6.52
C LEU A 82 0.12 -12.28 5.01
N ARG A 83 0.11 -11.11 4.38
CA ARG A 83 0.44 -10.96 2.96
C ARG A 83 1.89 -11.33 2.65
N ARG A 84 2.84 -10.96 3.52
CA ARG A 84 4.25 -11.35 3.38
C ARG A 84 4.44 -12.86 3.60
N LEU A 85 3.71 -13.44 4.57
CA LEU A 85 3.78 -14.86 4.89
C LEU A 85 3.21 -15.74 3.78
N LEU A 86 2.05 -15.36 3.21
CA LEU A 86 1.33 -16.17 2.22
C LEU A 86 1.75 -15.85 0.78
N GLY A 87 2.25 -14.64 0.53
CA GLY A 87 2.79 -14.22 -0.77
C GLY A 87 1.81 -14.44 -1.92
N ALA A 88 2.29 -15.03 -3.01
CA ALA A 88 1.49 -15.32 -4.21
C ALA A 88 0.35 -16.33 -3.96
N ARG A 89 0.42 -17.13 -2.90
CA ARG A 89 -0.61 -18.12 -2.53
C ARG A 89 -1.79 -17.49 -1.78
N LEU A 90 -1.70 -16.20 -1.47
CA LEU A 90 -2.73 -15.47 -0.73
C LEU A 90 -4.14 -15.61 -1.31
N PRO A 91 -4.38 -15.45 -2.63
CA PRO A 91 -5.73 -15.57 -3.19
C PRO A 91 -6.35 -16.96 -3.01
N GLU A 92 -5.51 -17.99 -3.06
CA GLU A 92 -5.93 -19.39 -2.93
C GLU A 92 -6.17 -19.75 -1.45
N LEU A 93 -5.32 -19.27 -0.54
CA LEU A 93 -5.38 -19.62 0.88
C LEU A 93 -6.36 -18.76 1.68
N ALA A 94 -6.59 -17.50 1.28
CA ALA A 94 -7.43 -16.57 2.03
C ALA A 94 -8.86 -17.09 2.32
N PRO A 95 -9.57 -17.76 1.38
CA PRO A 95 -10.89 -18.34 1.65
C PRO A 95 -10.89 -19.46 2.71
N HIS A 96 -9.76 -20.13 2.90
CA HIS A 96 -9.59 -21.25 3.82
C HIS A 96 -9.08 -20.83 5.20
N LEU A 97 -8.72 -19.56 5.39
CA LEU A 97 -8.34 -19.05 6.70
C LEU A 97 -9.56 -19.04 7.63
N PRO A 98 -9.40 -19.40 8.92
CA PRO A 98 -10.47 -19.36 9.92
C PRO A 98 -10.76 -17.91 10.35
N LEU A 99 -11.11 -17.07 9.39
CA LEU A 99 -11.39 -15.64 9.54
C LEU A 99 -12.78 -15.33 8.96
N PRO A 100 -13.51 -14.36 9.54
CA PRO A 100 -14.73 -13.82 8.93
C PRO A 100 -14.52 -13.37 7.47
N LYS A 101 -15.54 -13.57 6.62
CA LYS A 101 -15.51 -13.21 5.19
C LYS A 101 -15.06 -11.77 4.93
N LEU A 102 -15.49 -10.84 5.78
CA LEU A 102 -15.08 -9.43 5.72
C LEU A 102 -13.55 -9.27 5.85
N LEU A 103 -12.92 -10.01 6.77
CA LEU A 103 -11.47 -9.97 6.96
C LEU A 103 -10.71 -10.69 5.84
N GLN A 104 -11.28 -11.76 5.27
CA GLN A 104 -10.73 -12.40 4.07
C GLN A 104 -10.72 -11.43 2.87
N GLN A 105 -11.81 -10.66 2.71
CA GLN A 105 -11.91 -9.63 1.67
C GLN A 105 -10.96 -8.46 1.95
N TYR A 106 -10.86 -8.01 3.20
CA TYR A 106 -9.86 -7.00 3.60
C TYR A 106 -8.45 -7.47 3.25
N LEU A 107 -8.07 -8.69 3.61
CA LEU A 107 -6.75 -9.25 3.32
C LEU A 107 -6.41 -9.27 1.81
N THR A 108 -7.43 -9.47 0.96
CA THR A 108 -7.29 -9.61 -0.50
C THR A 108 -7.58 -8.33 -1.29
N TYR A 109 -7.84 -7.20 -0.63
CA TYR A 109 -8.32 -5.95 -1.26
C TYR A 109 -9.61 -6.17 -2.09
N GLY A 110 -10.50 -7.04 -1.60
CA GLY A 110 -11.82 -7.30 -2.19
C GLY A 110 -12.91 -6.34 -1.72
N ILE A 111 -12.61 -5.48 -0.74
CA ILE A 111 -13.42 -4.33 -0.32
C ILE A 111 -12.49 -3.13 -0.50
N SER A 112 -12.68 -2.35 -1.55
CA SER A 112 -12.00 -1.07 -1.79
C SER A 112 -12.99 -0.18 -2.51
#